data_AF-A0A6H2NJ19-F1
#
_entry.id   AF-A0A6H2NJ19-F1
#
_cell.length_a   1.000
_cell.length_b   1.000
_cell.length_c   1.000
_cell.angle_alpha   90.00
_cell.angle_beta   90.00
_cell.angle_gamma   90.00
#
_symmetry.space_group_name_H-M   'P 1'
#
loop_
_entity.id
_entity.type
_entity.pdbx_description
1 polymer ?
#
loop_
_entity_poly.entity_id
_entity_poly.type
_entity_poly.pdbx_seq_one_letter_code
_entity_poly.pdbx_strand_id
1 'polypeptide(L)'
;SELSAVGLLPAALQNLSIRSILGGAKEMDAATRVPDLRRNPAALIALAWYYAGNGKGKKDMVVLPYKDSLLLFSRYLQQLVMESLGKEKDLDGNVVYQGIAVYGNKGSTDQHAYVQQLREGIPSFFVTFIEVLKDRQGDSVEIEPRTTSGDYLFGFLQGTRKALYEKQRGSITLTIPEVNAHTVGALIALYERAVGFYASLVNINAYHQPGVEAGKKAATGVLDLQQAVLQALHDSTQPLTLTELAQRAGAPEEIETVYAIVRHLHANQRSLAIQSNPGNLDAIRVVALRE
;
A
#
# COMPACT_ATOMS: atom_id res chain seq x y z
N SER A 1 6.38 10.21 7.04
CA SER A 1 7.69 10.01 7.72
C SER A 1 8.89 10.18 6.79
N GLU A 2 8.64 10.17 5.48
CA GLU A 2 9.61 10.00 4.40
C GLU A 2 10.49 11.24 4.21
N LEU A 3 10.00 12.39 4.65
CA LEU A 3 10.75 13.65 4.70
C LEU A 3 11.49 13.86 6.04
N SER A 4 11.57 12.83 6.89
CA SER A 4 12.37 12.83 8.12
C SER A 4 13.66 12.01 7.94
N ALA A 5 14.44 11.82 9.01
CA ALA A 5 15.65 10.98 8.97
C ALA A 5 15.42 9.58 8.36
N VAL A 6 14.21 9.03 8.52
CA VAL A 6 13.82 7.72 7.95
C VAL A 6 14.02 7.66 6.44
N GLY A 7 13.52 8.65 5.69
CA GLY A 7 13.65 8.68 4.22
C GLY A 7 14.83 9.53 3.73
N LEU A 8 15.24 10.55 4.48
CA LEU A 8 16.35 11.43 4.09
C LEU A 8 17.71 10.76 4.20
N LEU A 9 17.94 9.88 5.18
CA LEU A 9 19.20 9.15 5.30
C LEU A 9 19.48 8.25 4.08
N PRO A 10 18.59 7.32 3.68
CA PRO A 10 18.82 6.50 2.49
C PRO A 10 18.85 7.32 1.19
N ALA A 11 18.15 8.46 1.12
CA ALA A 11 18.26 9.37 -0.02
C ALA A 11 19.66 10.00 -0.12
N ALA A 12 20.21 10.48 1.01
CA ALA A 12 21.56 11.04 1.06
C ALA A 12 22.64 10.01 0.70
N LEU A 13 22.51 8.77 1.18
CA LEU A 13 23.42 7.66 0.84
C LEU A 13 23.43 7.31 -0.66
N GLN A 14 22.35 7.61 -1.37
CA GLN A 14 22.22 7.46 -2.83
C GLN A 14 22.62 8.73 -3.61
N ASN A 15 23.25 9.70 -2.95
CA ASN A 15 23.64 11.00 -3.51
C ASN A 15 22.47 11.86 -4.02
N LEU A 16 21.26 11.65 -3.49
CA LEU A 16 20.14 12.54 -3.76
C LEU A 16 20.24 13.82 -2.92
N SER A 17 19.87 14.95 -3.51
CA SER A 17 19.87 16.24 -2.80
C SER A 17 18.70 16.31 -1.81
N ILE A 18 18.94 15.95 -0.55
CA ILE A 18 17.95 16.07 0.53
C ILE A 18 17.43 17.50 0.71
N ARG A 19 18.27 18.51 0.42
CA ARG A 19 17.87 19.93 0.46
C ARG A 19 16.87 20.24 -0.64
N SER A 20 17.02 19.66 -1.82
CA SER A 20 16.06 19.82 -2.92
C SER A 20 14.74 19.11 -2.62
N ILE A 21 14.79 17.90 -2.04
CA ILE A 21 13.59 17.19 -1.59
C ILE A 21 12.81 18.04 -0.58
N LEU A 22 13.48 18.51 0.47
CA LEU A 22 12.85 19.37 1.48
C LEU A 22 12.41 20.73 0.91
N GLY A 23 13.13 21.26 -0.08
CA GLY A 23 12.78 22.48 -0.79
C GLY A 23 11.43 22.36 -1.50
N GLY A 24 11.22 21.28 -2.25
CA GLY A 24 9.95 21.03 -2.93
C GLY A 24 8.81 20.76 -1.97
N ALA A 25 9.06 20.02 -0.89
CA ALA A 25 8.07 19.82 0.17
C ALA A 25 7.64 21.15 0.82
N LYS A 26 8.60 22.02 1.14
CA LYS A 26 8.36 23.36 1.71
C LYS A 26 7.54 24.23 0.77
N GLU A 27 7.84 24.20 -0.54
CA GLU A 27 7.09 24.95 -1.54
C GLU A 27 5.63 24.48 -1.60
N MET A 28 5.40 23.17 -1.61
CA MET A 28 4.05 22.61 -1.62
C MET A 28 3.29 22.89 -0.31
N ASP A 29 3.98 22.86 0.82
CA ASP A 29 3.41 23.28 2.11
C ASP A 29 2.92 24.73 2.05
N ALA A 30 3.70 25.64 1.47
CA ALA A 30 3.27 27.03 1.27
C ALA A 30 2.07 27.12 0.32
N ALA A 31 2.09 26.38 -0.80
CA ALA A 31 1.00 26.35 -1.79
C ALA A 31 -0.32 25.79 -1.23
N THR A 32 -0.26 24.96 -0.20
CA THR A 32 -1.43 24.29 0.39
C THR A 32 -1.87 24.85 1.74
N ARG A 33 -1.15 25.84 2.29
CA ARG A 33 -1.53 26.61 3.49
C ARG A 33 -2.21 27.93 3.14
N VAL A 34 -2.98 27.93 2.06
CA VAL A 34 -3.79 29.08 1.62
C VAL A 34 -5.28 28.78 1.82
N PRO A 35 -6.09 29.76 2.27
CA PRO A 35 -7.52 29.56 2.52
C PRO A 35 -8.35 29.52 1.23
N ASP A 36 -7.84 30.06 0.12
CA ASP A 36 -8.52 29.99 -1.17
C ASP A 36 -8.45 28.56 -1.74
N LEU A 37 -9.56 27.83 -1.62
CA LEU A 37 -9.69 26.45 -2.06
C LEU A 37 -9.36 26.26 -3.54
N ARG A 38 -9.69 27.22 -4.41
CA ARG A 38 -9.45 27.10 -5.86
C ARG A 38 -7.97 27.19 -6.22
N ARG A 39 -7.15 27.72 -5.32
CA ARG A 39 -5.69 27.85 -5.47
C ARG A 39 -4.92 26.84 -4.62
N ASN A 40 -5.61 26.02 -3.84
CA ASN A 40 -5.01 25.05 -2.95
C ASN A 40 -5.05 23.65 -3.58
N PRO A 41 -3.92 23.13 -4.13
CA PRO A 41 -3.95 21.89 -4.88
C PRO A 41 -4.32 20.68 -4.01
N ALA A 42 -3.91 20.64 -2.75
CA ALA A 42 -4.30 19.57 -1.83
C ALA A 42 -5.80 19.60 -1.51
N ALA A 43 -6.39 20.79 -1.34
CA ALA A 43 -7.83 20.92 -1.11
C ALA A 43 -8.63 20.48 -2.33
N LEU A 44 -8.19 20.84 -3.55
CA LEU A 44 -8.82 20.39 -4.79
C LEU A 44 -8.77 18.87 -4.93
N ILE A 45 -7.64 18.22 -4.62
CA ILE A 45 -7.52 16.76 -4.62
C ILE A 45 -8.49 16.14 -3.59
N ALA A 46 -8.51 16.65 -2.36
CA ALA A 46 -9.39 16.14 -1.32
C ALA A 46 -10.88 16.28 -1.69
N LEU A 47 -11.29 17.41 -2.27
CA LEU A 47 -12.65 17.63 -2.76
C LEU A 47 -13.00 16.71 -3.95
N ALA A 48 -12.04 16.47 -4.85
CA ALA A 48 -12.22 15.55 -5.96
C ALA A 48 -12.42 14.11 -5.46
N TRP A 49 -11.64 13.67 -4.46
CA TRP A 49 -11.84 12.37 -3.80
C TRP A 49 -13.18 12.30 -3.07
N TYR A 50 -13.57 13.37 -2.38
CA TYR A 50 -14.85 13.44 -1.66
C TYR A 50 -16.01 13.27 -2.64
N TYR A 51 -15.97 14.00 -3.76
CA TYR A 51 -16.96 13.88 -4.82
C TYR A 51 -16.96 12.49 -5.47
N ALA A 52 -15.79 11.98 -5.87
CA ALA A 52 -15.67 10.69 -6.54
C ALA A 52 -16.10 9.51 -5.66
N GLY A 53 -15.77 9.57 -4.37
CA GLY A 53 -16.13 8.57 -3.36
C GLY A 53 -17.47 8.81 -2.66
N ASN A 54 -18.25 9.82 -3.09
CA ASN A 54 -19.53 10.20 -2.48
C ASN A 54 -19.44 10.40 -0.95
N GLY A 55 -18.36 11.03 -0.48
CA GLY A 55 -18.06 11.29 0.94
C GLY A 55 -17.88 10.06 1.82
N LYS A 56 -17.91 8.84 1.25
CA LYS A 56 -17.90 7.56 1.96
C LYS A 56 -16.91 6.55 1.39
N GLY A 57 -16.03 6.99 0.50
CA GLY A 57 -15.07 6.09 -0.13
C GLY A 57 -15.70 5.01 -1.02
N LYS A 58 -16.89 5.23 -1.58
CA LYS A 58 -17.63 4.23 -2.39
C LYS A 58 -16.90 3.80 -3.68
N LYS A 59 -15.81 4.48 -4.02
CA LYS A 59 -14.97 4.17 -5.16
C LYS A 59 -13.52 4.09 -4.71
N ASP A 60 -12.84 3.09 -5.26
CA ASP A 60 -11.41 2.91 -5.14
C ASP A 60 -10.65 3.94 -5.99
N MET A 61 -9.43 4.26 -5.59
CA MET A 61 -8.54 5.12 -6.35
C MET A 61 -7.49 4.29 -7.09
N VAL A 62 -7.37 4.50 -8.40
CA VAL A 62 -6.31 3.90 -9.22
C VAL A 62 -5.31 4.98 -9.60
N VAL A 63 -4.07 4.87 -9.11
CA VAL A 63 -2.99 5.83 -9.39
C VAL A 63 -2.11 5.31 -10.53
N LEU A 64 -2.07 6.06 -11.64
CA LEU A 64 -1.34 5.71 -12.86
C LEU A 64 -0.29 6.78 -13.17
N PRO A 65 0.94 6.65 -12.67
CA PRO A 65 2.04 7.49 -13.12
C PRO A 65 2.51 7.08 -14.52
N TYR A 66 2.61 8.05 -15.42
CA TYR A 66 3.17 7.87 -16.77
C TYR A 66 4.66 8.20 -16.77
N LYS A 67 5.38 7.52 -15.86
CA LYS A 67 6.84 7.61 -15.74
C LYS A 67 7.36 6.45 -14.91
N ASP A 68 8.35 5.74 -15.45
CA ASP A 68 8.99 4.60 -14.78
C ASP A 68 9.60 4.96 -13.41
N SER A 69 10.22 6.15 -13.29
CA SER A 69 10.82 6.60 -12.03
C SER A 69 9.81 6.84 -10.90
N LEU A 70 8.50 6.83 -11.19
CA LEU A 70 7.42 6.95 -10.21
C LEU A 70 6.73 5.62 -9.92
N LEU A 71 7.29 4.48 -10.36
CA LEU A 71 6.71 3.14 -10.16
C LEU A 71 6.31 2.86 -8.70
N LEU A 72 7.14 3.26 -7.74
CA LEU A 72 6.89 3.02 -6.32
C LEU A 72 5.94 4.04 -5.68
N PHE A 73 5.58 5.10 -6.38
CA PHE A 73 4.75 6.17 -5.82
C PHE A 73 3.34 5.69 -5.49
N SER A 74 2.74 4.83 -6.34
CA SER A 74 1.43 4.23 -6.05
C SER A 74 1.48 3.35 -4.79
N ARG A 75 2.59 2.64 -4.54
CA ARG A 75 2.79 1.84 -3.31
C ARG A 75 2.96 2.72 -2.07
N TYR A 76 3.67 3.83 -2.20
CA TYR A 76 3.75 4.83 -1.13
C TYR A 76 2.35 5.37 -0.79
N LEU A 77 1.53 5.70 -1.80
CA LEU A 77 0.17 6.17 -1.60
C LEU A 77 -0.77 5.11 -1.01
N GLN A 78 -0.54 3.82 -1.25
CA GLN A 78 -1.29 2.76 -0.57
C GLN A 78 -1.19 2.88 0.93
N GLN A 79 0.03 2.97 1.46
CA GLN A 79 0.21 3.15 2.89
C GLN A 79 -0.38 4.49 3.35
N LEU A 80 0.04 5.60 2.73
CA LEU A 80 -0.37 6.94 3.14
C LEU A 80 -1.90 7.10 3.18
N VAL A 81 -2.61 6.66 2.14
CA VAL A 81 -4.06 6.86 2.02
C VAL A 81 -4.82 5.80 2.81
N MET A 82 -4.49 4.52 2.67
CA MET A 82 -5.30 3.44 3.25
C MET A 82 -5.13 3.37 4.77
N GLU A 83 -3.91 3.54 5.29
CA GLU A 83 -3.66 3.53 6.73
C GLU A 83 -4.25 4.79 7.40
N SER A 84 -4.19 5.94 6.72
CA SER A 84 -4.72 7.20 7.27
C SER A 84 -6.25 7.27 7.21
N LEU A 85 -6.87 6.83 6.11
CA LEU A 85 -8.31 7.03 5.89
C LEU A 85 -9.16 5.80 6.24
N GLY A 86 -8.58 4.61 6.30
CA GLY A 86 -9.26 3.36 6.65
C GLY A 86 -9.64 3.33 8.13
N LYS A 87 -10.84 3.81 8.48
CA LYS A 87 -11.27 4.01 9.87
C LYS A 87 -12.68 3.52 10.12
N GLU A 88 -12.83 2.66 11.12
CA GLU A 88 -14.13 2.15 11.57
C GLU A 88 -14.98 3.28 12.16
N LYS A 89 -14.39 4.14 12.98
CA LYS A 89 -15.09 5.19 13.73
C LYS A 89 -14.65 6.60 13.34
N ASP A 90 -15.58 7.54 13.43
CA ASP A 90 -15.32 8.97 13.31
C ASP A 90 -14.83 9.56 14.66
N LEU A 91 -14.52 10.86 14.66
CA LEU A 91 -14.05 11.59 15.85
C LEU A 91 -15.11 11.70 16.95
N ASP A 92 -16.40 11.56 16.61
CA ASP A 92 -17.52 11.54 17.55
C ASP A 92 -17.81 10.14 18.11
N GLY A 93 -17.08 9.11 17.64
CA GLY A 93 -17.21 7.73 18.07
C GLY A 93 -18.26 6.91 17.32
N ASN A 94 -18.91 7.48 16.29
CA ASN A 94 -19.88 6.77 15.45
C ASN A 94 -19.17 5.81 14.51
N VAL A 95 -19.80 4.68 14.22
CA VAL A 95 -19.30 3.73 13.23
C VAL A 95 -19.60 4.25 11.81
N VAL A 96 -18.55 4.48 11.01
CA VAL A 96 -18.61 5.10 9.68
C VAL A 96 -17.97 4.28 8.56
N TYR A 97 -17.06 3.35 8.88
CA TYR A 97 -16.31 2.53 7.91
C TYR A 97 -15.74 3.33 6.73
N GLN A 98 -14.99 4.40 7.02
CA GLN A 98 -14.33 5.20 6.00
C GLN A 98 -13.10 4.50 5.42
N GLY A 99 -12.72 4.93 4.21
CA GLY A 99 -11.48 4.51 3.56
C GLY A 99 -11.53 4.77 2.05
N ILE A 100 -10.36 4.81 1.41
CA ILE A 100 -10.25 4.76 -0.05
C ILE A 100 -9.21 3.69 -0.34
N ALA A 101 -9.62 2.57 -0.94
CA ALA A 101 -8.64 1.57 -1.36
C ALA A 101 -7.82 2.12 -2.52
N VAL A 102 -6.50 1.95 -2.46
CA VAL A 102 -5.59 2.45 -3.48
C VAL A 102 -4.98 1.29 -4.25
N TYR A 103 -5.13 1.34 -5.56
CA TYR A 103 -4.46 0.46 -6.50
C TYR A 103 -3.61 1.29 -7.42
N GLY A 104 -2.66 0.66 -8.10
CA GLY A 104 -1.90 1.35 -9.11
C GLY A 104 -0.60 0.65 -9.44
N ASN A 105 -0.22 0.81 -10.69
CA ASN A 105 1.05 0.43 -11.24
C ASN A 105 1.38 1.41 -12.38
N LYS A 106 2.51 1.27 -13.07
CA LYS A 106 2.98 2.29 -14.02
C LYS A 106 2.26 2.23 -15.38
N GLY A 107 2.01 3.39 -15.98
CA GLY A 107 1.65 3.50 -17.39
C GLY A 107 2.91 3.48 -18.29
N SER A 108 2.90 2.88 -19.49
CA SER A 108 1.83 2.15 -20.17
C SER A 108 1.86 0.63 -19.97
N THR A 109 2.88 0.08 -19.30
CA THR A 109 3.09 -1.37 -19.17
C THR A 109 1.87 -2.09 -18.57
N ASP A 110 1.21 -1.49 -17.59
CA ASP A 110 0.04 -2.08 -16.94
C ASP A 110 -1.30 -1.73 -17.63
N GLN A 111 -1.26 -0.99 -18.75
CA GLN A 111 -2.45 -0.85 -19.59
C GLN A 111 -2.93 -2.20 -20.12
N HIS A 112 -2.02 -3.16 -20.30
CA HIS A 112 -2.35 -4.52 -20.72
C HIS A 112 -2.80 -5.43 -19.57
N ALA A 113 -2.68 -5.00 -18.31
CA ALA A 113 -3.03 -5.82 -17.15
C ALA A 113 -4.48 -5.63 -16.70
N TYR A 114 -4.94 -4.38 -16.53
CA TYR A 114 -6.26 -4.12 -15.91
C TYR A 114 -7.06 -2.97 -16.53
N VAL A 115 -6.61 -2.31 -17.61
CA VAL A 115 -7.41 -1.24 -18.25
C VAL A 115 -8.74 -1.76 -18.78
N GLN A 116 -8.83 -3.05 -19.14
CA GLN A 116 -10.10 -3.67 -19.50
C GLN A 116 -11.13 -3.56 -18.35
N GLN A 117 -10.72 -3.87 -17.11
CA GLN A 117 -11.56 -3.65 -15.92
C GLN A 117 -11.85 -2.16 -15.73
N LEU A 118 -10.86 -1.28 -15.94
CA LEU A 118 -11.05 0.16 -15.77
C LEU A 118 -12.02 0.78 -16.77
N ARG A 119 -12.19 0.16 -17.93
CA ARG A 119 -13.02 0.68 -19.01
C ARG A 119 -14.41 0.06 -19.02
N GLU A 120 -14.48 -1.26 -18.94
CA GLU A 120 -15.71 -2.04 -19.20
C GLU A 120 -16.24 -2.78 -17.97
N GLY A 121 -15.42 -2.90 -16.91
CA GLY A 121 -15.81 -3.54 -15.67
C GLY A 121 -16.73 -2.69 -14.79
N ILE A 122 -16.92 -3.18 -13.57
CA ILE A 122 -17.74 -2.54 -12.53
C ILE A 122 -17.24 -1.10 -12.28
N PRO A 123 -18.13 -0.08 -12.23
CA PRO A 123 -17.77 1.33 -11.96
C PRO A 123 -17.38 1.62 -10.51
N SER A 124 -16.49 0.80 -9.94
CA SER A 124 -16.07 0.87 -8.54
C SER A 124 -14.83 1.74 -8.30
N PHE A 125 -14.32 2.48 -9.30
CA PHE A 125 -13.09 3.26 -9.16
C PHE A 125 -13.16 4.63 -9.84
N PHE A 126 -12.21 5.49 -9.47
CA PHE A 126 -11.78 6.67 -10.22
C PHE A 126 -10.26 6.64 -10.41
N VAL A 127 -9.76 7.33 -11.44
CA VAL A 127 -8.33 7.26 -11.81
C VAL A 127 -7.62 8.58 -11.50
N THR A 128 -6.43 8.50 -10.91
CA THR A 128 -5.51 9.64 -10.80
C THR A 128 -4.31 9.41 -11.69
N PHE A 129 -4.20 10.20 -12.75
CA PHE A 129 -3.05 10.22 -13.65
C PHE A 129 -1.96 11.12 -13.10
N ILE A 130 -0.69 10.69 -13.17
CA ILE A 130 0.46 11.57 -12.99
C ILE A 130 1.16 11.74 -14.33
N GLU A 131 1.02 12.94 -14.91
CA GLU A 131 1.60 13.35 -16.18
C GLU A 131 2.93 14.03 -15.95
N VAL A 132 3.96 13.66 -16.71
CA VAL A 132 5.29 14.26 -16.65
C VAL A 132 5.59 14.93 -17.97
N LEU A 133 5.78 16.26 -17.97
CA LEU A 133 5.93 17.02 -19.22
C LEU A 133 7.28 16.77 -19.92
N LYS A 134 8.34 16.53 -19.14
CA LYS A 134 9.67 16.24 -19.67
C LYS A 134 9.97 14.74 -19.67
N ASP A 135 10.11 14.19 -20.87
CA ASP A 135 10.28 12.75 -21.08
C ASP A 135 11.61 12.22 -20.58
N ARG A 136 12.70 12.98 -20.71
CA ARG A 136 14.04 12.61 -20.23
C ARG A 136 14.99 13.80 -20.25
N GLN A 137 16.19 13.56 -19.71
CA GLN A 137 17.34 14.43 -19.96
C GLN A 137 18.02 14.00 -21.26
N GLY A 138 18.45 14.97 -22.06
CA GLY A 138 19.06 14.72 -23.38
C GLY A 138 18.03 14.37 -24.46
N ASP A 139 18.52 13.83 -25.57
CA ASP A 139 17.71 13.55 -26.75
C ASP A 139 16.78 12.34 -26.54
N SER A 140 15.54 12.48 -27.03
CA SER A 140 14.58 11.38 -27.09
C SER A 140 14.86 10.50 -28.29
N VAL A 141 14.72 9.18 -28.08
CA VAL A 141 14.83 8.22 -29.17
C VAL A 141 13.62 8.38 -30.09
N GLU A 142 13.88 8.71 -31.35
CA GLU A 142 12.89 8.71 -32.43
C GLU A 142 12.54 7.25 -32.78
N ILE A 143 11.26 6.94 -32.80
CA ILE A 143 10.73 5.59 -33.07
C ILE A 143 10.12 5.52 -34.47
N GLU A 144 9.50 6.63 -34.91
CA GLU A 144 8.96 6.85 -36.25
C GLU A 144 9.29 8.27 -36.70
N PRO A 145 9.26 8.58 -38.01
CA PRO A 145 9.56 9.93 -38.52
C PRO A 145 8.76 11.03 -37.81
N ARG A 146 9.47 11.89 -37.07
CA ARG A 146 8.96 13.00 -36.24
C ARG A 146 8.19 12.57 -34.98
N THR A 147 8.35 11.33 -34.52
CA THR A 147 7.69 10.80 -33.33
C THR A 147 8.71 10.13 -32.41
N THR A 148 8.82 10.65 -31.20
CA THR A 148 9.71 10.11 -30.17
C THR A 148 9.01 9.09 -29.28
N SER A 149 9.79 8.30 -28.56
CA SER A 149 9.29 7.43 -27.49
C SER A 149 8.50 8.18 -26.40
N GLY A 150 8.83 9.45 -26.15
CA GLY A 150 8.06 10.34 -25.27
C GLY A 150 6.67 10.66 -25.82
N ASP A 151 6.59 10.97 -27.11
CA ASP A 151 5.33 11.24 -27.80
C ASP A 151 4.37 10.04 -27.75
N TYR A 152 4.88 8.81 -27.86
CA TYR A 152 4.07 7.60 -27.64
C TYR A 152 3.51 7.52 -26.23
N LEU A 153 4.34 7.77 -25.21
CA LEU A 153 3.91 7.72 -23.81
C LEU A 153 2.83 8.78 -23.53
N PHE A 154 3.02 9.99 -24.05
CA PHE A 154 2.01 11.04 -24.02
C PHE A 154 0.73 10.62 -24.75
N GLY A 155 0.85 10.07 -25.96
CA GLY A 155 -0.28 9.55 -26.73
C GLY A 155 -1.08 8.48 -25.96
N PHE A 156 -0.39 7.53 -25.32
CA PHE A 156 -1.01 6.52 -24.46
C PHE A 156 -1.73 7.12 -23.26
N LEU A 157 -1.18 8.16 -22.62
CA LEU A 157 -1.84 8.88 -21.53
C LEU A 157 -3.15 9.52 -22.01
N GLN A 158 -3.07 10.32 -23.07
CA GLN A 158 -4.23 11.04 -23.60
C GLN A 158 -5.31 10.07 -24.10
N GLY A 159 -4.90 9.01 -24.81
CA GLY A 159 -5.80 7.96 -25.31
C GLY A 159 -6.52 7.24 -24.17
N THR A 160 -5.80 6.86 -23.11
CA THR A 160 -6.41 6.22 -21.93
C THR A 160 -7.39 7.16 -21.23
N ARG A 161 -7.02 8.42 -21.02
CA ARG A 161 -7.90 9.41 -20.39
C ARG A 161 -9.18 9.62 -21.19
N LYS A 162 -9.07 9.73 -22.52
CA LYS A 162 -10.21 9.85 -23.43
C LYS A 162 -11.11 8.62 -23.37
N ALA A 163 -10.55 7.42 -23.46
CA ALA A 163 -11.31 6.18 -23.41
C ALA A 163 -12.08 5.98 -22.10
N LEU A 164 -11.50 6.41 -20.97
CA LEU A 164 -12.17 6.42 -19.67
C LEU A 164 -13.31 7.45 -19.63
N TYR A 165 -13.07 8.66 -20.12
CA TYR A 165 -14.08 9.71 -20.18
C TYR A 165 -15.30 9.31 -21.02
N GLU A 166 -15.09 8.70 -22.19
CA GLU A 166 -16.16 8.19 -23.07
C GLU A 166 -17.04 7.13 -22.38
N LYS A 167 -16.49 6.42 -21.40
CA LYS A 167 -17.21 5.44 -20.55
C LYS A 167 -17.67 6.03 -19.23
N GLN A 168 -17.68 7.35 -19.08
CA GLN A 168 -18.08 8.09 -17.89
C GLN A 168 -17.30 7.65 -16.63
N ARG A 169 -16.02 7.28 -16.81
CA ARG A 169 -15.12 6.93 -15.71
C ARG A 169 -14.43 8.21 -15.22
N GLY A 170 -14.63 8.54 -13.95
CA GLY A 170 -14.06 9.73 -13.34
C GLY A 170 -12.53 9.66 -13.29
N SER A 171 -11.86 10.76 -13.61
CA SER A 171 -10.42 10.87 -13.46
C SER A 171 -9.94 12.25 -13.03
N ILE A 172 -8.76 12.28 -12.44
CA ILE A 172 -8.00 13.45 -12.03
C ILE A 172 -6.65 13.38 -12.75
N THR A 173 -6.13 14.50 -13.23
CA THR A 173 -4.78 14.58 -13.80
C THR A 173 -3.94 15.54 -12.97
N LEU A 174 -2.82 15.02 -12.45
CA LEU A 174 -1.78 15.78 -11.78
C LEU A 174 -0.58 15.88 -12.71
N THR A 175 -0.25 17.09 -13.15
CA THR A 175 0.85 17.33 -14.09
C THR A 175 2.06 17.90 -13.35
N ILE A 176 3.24 17.33 -13.60
CA ILE A 176 4.52 17.82 -13.09
C ILE A 176 5.49 18.10 -14.26
N PRO A 177 6.41 19.07 -14.12
CA PRO A 177 7.34 19.41 -15.20
C PRO A 177 8.32 18.28 -15.50
N GLU A 178 8.94 17.70 -14.48
CA GLU A 178 9.85 16.56 -14.60
C GLU A 178 9.90 15.79 -13.27
N VAL A 179 10.51 14.60 -13.27
CA VAL A 179 10.77 13.87 -12.02
C VAL A 179 12.19 14.16 -11.56
N ASN A 180 12.31 14.90 -10.46
CA ASN A 180 13.57 15.22 -9.80
C ASN A 180 13.36 15.26 -8.27
N ALA A 181 14.45 15.46 -7.51
CA ALA A 181 14.40 15.50 -6.05
C ALA A 181 13.35 16.51 -5.52
N HIS A 182 13.28 17.70 -6.12
CA HIS A 182 12.34 18.76 -5.76
C HIS A 182 10.89 18.34 -6.00
N THR A 183 10.56 17.86 -7.20
CA THR A 183 9.18 17.51 -7.55
C THR A 183 8.68 16.29 -6.77
N VAL A 184 9.56 15.33 -6.45
CA VAL A 184 9.21 14.19 -5.57
C VAL A 184 8.88 14.69 -4.16
N GLY A 185 9.68 15.60 -3.59
CA GLY A 185 9.38 16.20 -2.29
C GLY A 185 8.04 16.97 -2.29
N ALA A 186 7.78 17.72 -3.35
CA ALA A 186 6.51 18.43 -3.53
C ALA A 186 5.31 17.47 -3.65
N LEU A 187 5.45 16.37 -4.40
CA LEU A 187 4.41 15.34 -4.53
C LEU A 187 4.08 14.67 -3.20
N ILE A 188 5.10 14.32 -2.41
CA ILE A 188 4.90 13.75 -1.07
C ILE A 188 4.09 14.71 -0.19
N ALA A 189 4.54 15.96 -0.07
CA ALA A 189 3.86 16.97 0.75
C ALA A 189 2.42 17.26 0.26
N LEU A 190 2.19 17.23 -1.06
CA LEU A 190 0.86 17.43 -1.65
C LEU A 190 -0.13 16.35 -1.16
N TYR A 191 0.25 15.08 -1.25
CA TYR A 191 -0.62 13.98 -0.86
C TYR A 191 -0.75 13.84 0.66
N GLU A 192 0.31 14.10 1.44
CA GLU A 192 0.22 14.15 2.90
C GLU A 192 -0.83 15.20 3.35
N ARG A 193 -0.82 16.38 2.72
CA ARG A 193 -1.81 17.42 2.99
C ARG A 193 -3.21 17.04 2.51
N ALA A 194 -3.34 16.47 1.30
CA ALA A 194 -4.63 16.08 0.74
C ALA A 194 -5.34 15.03 1.61
N VAL A 195 -4.59 14.06 2.15
CA VAL A 195 -5.10 13.07 3.10
C VAL A 195 -5.61 13.74 4.37
N GLY A 196 -4.85 14.67 4.95
CA GLY A 196 -5.28 15.41 6.14
C GLY A 196 -6.57 16.22 5.91
N PHE A 197 -6.69 16.87 4.74
CA PHE A 197 -7.92 17.58 4.37
C PHE A 197 -9.10 16.64 4.16
N TYR A 198 -8.90 15.53 3.45
CA TYR A 198 -9.96 14.54 3.24
C TYR A 198 -10.46 13.97 4.57
N ALA A 199 -9.55 13.60 5.47
CA ALA A 199 -9.89 13.08 6.79
C ALA A 199 -10.72 14.09 7.60
N SER A 200 -10.38 15.38 7.50
CA SER A 200 -11.14 16.47 8.12
C SER A 200 -12.55 16.59 7.50
N LEU A 201 -12.68 16.47 6.17
CA LEU A 201 -13.97 16.52 5.47
C LEU A 201 -14.90 15.37 5.87
N VAL A 202 -14.35 14.21 6.23
CA VAL A 202 -15.12 13.02 6.59
C VAL A 202 -15.13 12.71 8.10
N ASN A 203 -14.66 13.65 8.92
CA ASN A 203 -14.66 13.60 10.38
C ASN A 203 -13.88 12.42 11.00
N ILE A 204 -12.73 12.01 10.43
CA ILE A 204 -11.91 10.92 10.97
C ILE A 204 -10.53 11.41 11.39
N ASN A 205 -9.89 10.68 12.32
CA ASN A 205 -8.50 10.93 12.66
C ASN A 205 -7.56 10.23 11.67
N ALA A 206 -6.83 11.00 10.86
CA ALA A 206 -5.85 10.49 9.90
C ALA A 206 -4.59 9.88 10.55
N TYR A 207 -4.27 10.23 11.79
CA TYR A 207 -2.92 10.10 12.35
C TYR A 207 -2.77 8.99 13.40
N HIS A 208 -3.74 8.07 13.47
CA HIS A 208 -3.70 6.90 14.33
C HIS A 208 -3.95 5.60 13.54
N GLN A 209 -3.49 4.47 14.08
CA GLN A 209 -3.56 3.17 13.43
C GLN A 209 -3.95 2.05 14.42
N PRO A 210 -5.13 2.12 15.06
CA PRO A 210 -5.51 1.13 16.08
C PRO A 210 -5.61 -0.30 15.53
N GLY A 211 -5.90 -0.48 14.23
CA GLY A 211 -6.08 -1.81 13.62
C GLY A 211 -4.83 -2.68 13.60
N VAL A 212 -3.62 -2.10 13.56
CA VAL A 212 -2.38 -2.90 13.50
C VAL A 212 -2.02 -3.52 14.84
N GLU A 213 -2.51 -2.96 15.95
CA GLU A 213 -2.20 -3.45 17.29
C GLU A 213 -2.86 -4.80 17.58
N ALA A 214 -4.05 -5.06 17.01
CA ALA A 214 -4.69 -6.37 17.10
C ALA A 214 -3.85 -7.47 16.42
N GLY A 215 -3.32 -7.17 15.22
CA GLY A 215 -2.46 -8.11 14.48
C GLY A 215 -1.15 -8.42 15.22
N LYS A 216 -0.53 -7.40 15.84
CA LYS A 216 0.67 -7.61 16.68
C LYS A 216 0.39 -8.51 17.87
N LYS A 217 -0.70 -8.27 18.59
CA LYS A 217 -1.10 -9.10 19.75
C LYS A 217 -1.35 -10.56 19.35
N ALA A 218 -2.06 -10.78 18.25
CA ALA A 218 -2.29 -12.12 17.72
C ALA A 218 -0.97 -12.80 17.34
N ALA A 219 -0.05 -12.09 16.68
CA ALA A 219 1.27 -12.62 16.34
C ALA A 219 2.10 -12.99 17.57
N THR A 220 2.07 -12.17 18.64
CA THR A 220 2.72 -12.51 19.91
C THR A 220 2.15 -13.79 20.51
N GLY A 221 0.81 -13.96 20.51
CA GLY A 221 0.17 -15.19 20.99
C GLY A 221 0.64 -16.44 20.24
N VAL A 222 0.79 -16.36 18.92
CA VAL A 222 1.33 -17.47 18.11
C VAL A 222 2.79 -17.78 18.46
N LEU A 223 3.61 -16.75 18.73
CA LEU A 223 5.01 -16.94 19.14
C LEU A 223 5.12 -17.59 20.52
N ASP A 224 4.28 -17.19 21.47
CA ASP A 224 4.21 -17.78 22.80
C ASP A 224 3.77 -19.25 22.73
N LEU A 225 2.74 -19.54 21.93
CA LEU A 225 2.29 -20.91 21.66
C LEU A 225 3.38 -21.74 20.98
N GLN A 226 4.16 -21.16 20.06
CA GLN A 226 5.29 -21.84 19.43
C GLN A 226 6.34 -22.27 20.46
N GLN A 227 6.67 -21.41 21.43
CA GLN A 227 7.59 -21.77 22.52
C GLN A 227 7.01 -22.88 23.40
N ALA A 228 5.71 -22.81 23.73
CA ALA A 228 5.03 -23.84 24.51
C ALA A 228 4.99 -25.20 23.78
N VAL A 229 4.78 -25.21 22.46
CA VAL A 229 4.84 -26.44 21.63
C VAL A 229 6.25 -27.04 21.62
N LEU A 230 7.29 -26.23 21.47
CA LEU A 230 8.67 -26.70 21.53
C LEU A 230 9.01 -27.29 22.90
N GLN A 231 8.59 -26.63 23.98
CA GLN A 231 8.78 -27.12 25.34
C GLN A 231 8.03 -28.44 25.58
N ALA A 232 6.76 -28.52 25.19
CA ALA A 232 5.95 -29.73 25.30
C ALA A 232 6.54 -30.93 24.54
N LEU A 233 7.18 -30.69 23.39
CA LEU A 233 7.91 -31.69 22.62
C LEU A 233 9.21 -32.10 23.30
N HIS A 234 9.97 -31.14 23.83
CA HIS A 234 11.22 -31.39 24.54
C HIS A 234 10.99 -32.31 25.76
N ASP A 235 9.92 -32.05 26.51
CA ASP A 235 9.55 -32.81 27.71
C ASP A 235 8.95 -34.19 27.39
N SER A 236 8.70 -34.48 26.10
CA SER A 236 8.21 -35.78 25.65
C SER A 236 9.34 -36.66 25.11
N THR A 237 9.29 -37.94 25.47
CA THR A 237 10.15 -39.00 24.89
C THR A 237 9.45 -39.77 23.78
N GLN A 238 8.13 -39.57 23.60
CA GLN A 238 7.31 -40.26 22.61
C GLN A 238 6.76 -39.28 21.57
N PRO A 239 6.50 -39.74 20.33
CA PRO A 239 5.79 -38.94 19.33
C PRO A 239 4.43 -38.51 19.85
N LEU A 240 4.11 -37.23 19.73
CA LEU A 240 2.83 -36.67 20.19
C LEU A 240 1.92 -36.40 19.00
N THR A 241 0.62 -36.62 19.19
CA THR A 241 -0.43 -36.13 18.29
C THR A 241 -0.56 -34.61 18.38
N LEU A 242 -1.21 -33.99 17.38
CA LEU A 242 -1.49 -32.55 17.43
C LEU A 242 -2.38 -32.17 18.63
N THR A 243 -3.36 -33.01 18.95
CA THR A 243 -4.25 -32.79 20.11
C THR A 243 -3.49 -32.87 21.43
N GLU A 244 -2.61 -33.87 21.59
CA GLU A 244 -1.77 -33.99 22.80
C GLU A 244 -0.79 -32.82 22.92
N LEU A 245 -0.24 -32.34 21.80
CA LEU A 245 0.63 -31.16 21.79
C LEU A 245 -0.10 -29.90 22.19
N ALA A 246 -1.27 -29.66 21.60
CA ALA A 246 -2.12 -28.52 21.94
C ALA A 246 -2.50 -28.54 23.44
N GLN A 247 -2.85 -29.72 23.97
CA GLN A 247 -3.15 -29.88 25.38
C GLN A 247 -1.94 -29.63 26.28
N ARG A 248 -0.76 -30.18 25.93
CA ARG A 248 0.49 -29.95 26.71
C ARG A 248 1.02 -28.53 26.61
N ALA A 249 0.78 -27.86 25.49
CA ALA A 249 1.13 -26.45 25.29
C ALA A 249 0.14 -25.49 25.98
N GLY A 250 -0.91 -26.01 26.64
CA GLY A 250 -1.89 -25.20 27.36
C GLY A 250 -2.96 -24.53 26.48
N ALA A 251 -3.10 -24.96 25.22
CA ALA A 251 -4.01 -24.38 24.25
C ALA A 251 -4.81 -25.47 23.48
N PRO A 252 -5.68 -26.24 24.18
CA PRO A 252 -6.38 -27.39 23.59
C PRO A 252 -7.33 -27.03 22.44
N GLU A 253 -7.81 -25.78 22.39
CA GLU A 253 -8.69 -25.28 21.33
C GLU A 253 -7.92 -24.78 20.08
N GLU A 254 -6.58 -24.69 20.14
CA GLU A 254 -5.73 -24.12 19.08
C GLU A 254 -5.01 -25.17 18.22
N ILE A 255 -5.65 -26.31 17.96
CA ILE A 255 -5.05 -27.43 17.23
C ILE A 255 -4.58 -27.01 15.82
N GLU A 256 -5.34 -26.16 15.14
CA GLU A 256 -4.97 -25.66 13.81
C GLU A 256 -3.72 -24.77 13.86
N THR A 257 -3.64 -23.87 14.84
CA THR A 257 -2.45 -23.03 15.07
C THR A 257 -1.23 -23.90 15.39
N VAL A 258 -1.39 -24.91 16.24
CA VAL A 258 -0.33 -25.88 16.57
C VAL A 258 0.12 -26.64 15.33
N TYR A 259 -0.80 -27.10 14.48
CA TYR A 259 -0.46 -27.76 13.21
C TYR A 259 0.34 -26.83 12.29
N ALA A 260 -0.06 -25.56 12.16
CA ALA A 260 0.66 -24.58 11.37
C ALA A 260 2.08 -24.32 11.91
N ILE A 261 2.22 -24.18 13.23
CA ILE A 261 3.51 -24.03 13.93
C ILE A 261 4.40 -25.24 13.65
N VAL A 262 3.90 -26.45 13.88
CA VAL A 262 4.66 -27.69 13.68
C VAL A 262 5.13 -27.82 12.24
N ARG A 263 4.28 -27.54 11.25
CA ARG A 263 4.67 -27.53 9.84
C ARG A 263 5.75 -26.50 9.54
N HIS A 264 5.61 -25.29 10.07
CA HIS A 264 6.59 -24.22 9.89
C HIS A 264 7.95 -24.63 10.48
N LEU A 265 7.97 -25.13 11.72
CA LEU A 265 9.20 -25.57 12.39
C LEU A 265 9.83 -26.78 11.70
N HIS A 266 9.04 -27.77 11.27
CA HIS A 266 9.52 -28.93 10.53
C HIS A 266 10.19 -28.54 9.21
N ALA A 267 9.53 -27.70 8.40
CA ALA A 267 10.05 -27.25 7.12
C ALA A 267 11.35 -26.44 7.26
N ASN A 268 11.53 -25.75 8.39
CA ASN A 268 12.73 -24.99 8.71
C ASN A 268 13.73 -25.76 9.58
N GLN A 269 13.57 -27.08 9.72
CA GLN A 269 14.48 -27.97 10.47
C GLN A 269 14.73 -27.51 11.92
N ARG A 270 13.71 -26.93 12.56
CA ARG A 270 13.81 -26.36 13.91
C ARG A 270 13.34 -27.36 14.97
N SER A 271 14.26 -28.18 15.46
CA SER A 271 14.13 -28.99 16.69
C SER A 271 12.96 -29.99 16.74
N LEU A 272 12.23 -30.20 15.63
CA LEU A 272 11.15 -31.18 15.53
C LEU A 272 11.02 -31.78 14.13
N ALA A 273 10.39 -32.97 14.05
CA ALA A 273 10.02 -33.62 12.80
C ALA A 273 8.61 -34.18 12.83
N ILE A 274 7.93 -34.13 11.67
CA ILE A 274 6.63 -34.76 11.44
C ILE A 274 6.87 -36.18 10.91
N GLN A 275 6.31 -37.18 11.59
CA GLN A 275 6.38 -38.59 11.23
C GLN A 275 5.05 -39.09 10.65
N SER A 276 4.54 -38.49 9.57
CA SER A 276 3.44 -39.05 8.76
C SER A 276 3.12 -38.17 7.54
N ASN A 277 2.12 -38.58 6.75
CA ASN A 277 1.58 -37.77 5.66
C ASN A 277 0.83 -36.54 6.23
N PRO A 278 1.25 -35.30 5.91
CA PRO A 278 0.62 -34.08 6.42
C PRO A 278 -0.82 -33.84 5.91
N GLY A 279 -1.31 -34.64 4.96
CA GLY A 279 -2.69 -34.60 4.45
C GLY A 279 -3.72 -35.33 5.30
N ASN A 280 -3.33 -36.04 6.37
CA ASN A 280 -4.24 -36.64 7.34
C ASN A 280 -3.87 -36.16 8.76
N LEU A 281 -4.62 -35.17 9.26
CA LEU A 281 -4.36 -34.49 10.54
C LEU A 281 -4.31 -35.47 11.73
N ASP A 282 -5.19 -36.47 11.76
CA ASP A 282 -5.28 -37.42 12.87
C ASP A 282 -4.09 -38.40 12.92
N ALA A 283 -3.46 -38.62 11.77
CA ALA A 283 -2.28 -39.46 11.63
C ALA A 283 -0.98 -38.70 11.94
N ILE A 284 -1.02 -37.39 12.18
CA ILE A 284 0.19 -36.61 12.48
C ILE A 284 0.75 -36.98 13.83
N ARG A 285 2.03 -37.33 13.81
CA ARG A 285 2.86 -37.56 14.98
C ARG A 285 4.08 -36.65 14.87
N VAL A 286 4.38 -35.94 15.94
CA VAL A 286 5.48 -34.98 15.98
C VAL A 286 6.47 -35.45 17.03
N VAL A 287 7.74 -35.44 16.66
CA VAL A 287 8.86 -35.81 17.54
C VAL A 287 9.81 -34.64 17.69
N ALA A 288 10.40 -34.50 18.87
CA ALA A 288 11.55 -33.62 19.06
C ALA A 288 12.77 -34.21 18.33
N LEU A 289 13.49 -33.36 17.60
CA LEU A 289 14.83 -33.69 17.11
C LEU A 289 15.80 -33.33 18.23
N ARG A 290 16.35 -34.35 18.88
CA ARG A 290 17.38 -34.20 19.92
C ARG A 290 18.74 -34.22 19.21
N GLU A 291 19.54 -33.17 19.40
CA GLU A 291 20.98 -33.21 19.09
C GLU A 291 21.71 -34.14 20.06
#